data_AF-A0A2D0QLV4-F1
#
_entry.id   AF-A0A2D0QLV4-F1
#
_cell.length_a   1.000
_cell.length_b   1.000
_cell.length_c   1.000
_cell.angle_alpha   90.00
_cell.angle_beta   90.00
_cell.angle_gamma   90.00
#
_symmetry.space_group_name_H-M   'P 1'
#
loop_
_entity.id
_entity.type
_entity.pdbx_description
1 polymer ?
#
loop_
_entity_poly.entity_id
_entity_poly.type
_entity_poly.pdbx_seq_one_letter_code
_entity_poly.pdbx_strand_id
1 'polypeptide(L)'
;MQCDTKFDFITRKHHCRRCGRCFCDKCCSKKVALPRMCFVDPVRQCGECGLVSQKELDFYDKQLKVLTAGGTFLVTVGFSEKSETMVCRLSNNHRYLFLDGESHFEVELSRISTMQVLTETEGSTPGEKDIHTYTTLLDSHYISEGGMSRATGMLLHYKPPGSQDSQQLRMEAADDKKSASSWLAAMHKAAKLLYESRDQ
;
A
#
# COMPACT_ATOMS: atom_id res chain seq x y z
N MET A 1 -21.57 -15.56 -13.64
CA MET A 1 -22.90 -14.90 -13.56
C MET A 1 -23.24 -14.78 -12.09
N GLN A 2 -23.48 -13.58 -11.55
CA GLN A 2 -23.76 -13.40 -10.10
C GLN A 2 -25.20 -13.76 -9.70
N CYS A 3 -26.09 -14.00 -10.67
CA CYS A 3 -27.40 -14.63 -10.46
C CYS A 3 -27.94 -15.17 -11.81
N ASP A 4 -28.94 -16.03 -11.74
CA ASP A 4 -29.62 -16.63 -12.92
C ASP A 4 -30.89 -15.86 -13.33
N THR A 5 -31.02 -14.60 -12.90
CA THR A 5 -32.21 -13.79 -13.23
C THR A 5 -32.23 -13.49 -14.73
N LYS A 6 -33.29 -13.92 -15.41
CA LYS A 6 -33.54 -13.58 -16.82
C LYS A 6 -33.95 -12.12 -16.94
N PHE A 7 -33.41 -11.44 -17.94
CA PHE A 7 -33.80 -10.06 -18.25
C PHE A 7 -35.06 -10.06 -19.10
N ASP A 8 -36.00 -9.17 -18.78
CA ASP A 8 -37.27 -8.97 -19.48
C ASP A 8 -37.68 -7.49 -19.39
N PHE A 9 -38.94 -7.18 -19.70
CA PHE A 9 -39.45 -5.80 -19.66
C PHE A 9 -39.48 -5.21 -18.23
N ILE A 10 -39.55 -6.05 -17.19
CA ILE A 10 -39.58 -5.66 -15.78
C ILE A 10 -38.16 -5.61 -15.22
N THR A 11 -37.36 -6.65 -15.50
CA THR A 11 -35.97 -6.79 -15.07
C THR A 11 -35.02 -6.26 -16.13
N ARG A 12 -34.70 -4.97 -16.03
CA ARG A 12 -33.77 -4.30 -16.95
C ARG A 12 -32.31 -4.68 -16.71
N LYS A 13 -31.51 -4.51 -17.75
CA LYS A 13 -30.05 -4.73 -17.74
C LYS A 13 -29.31 -3.53 -17.16
N HIS A 14 -28.30 -3.77 -16.34
CA HIS A 14 -27.43 -2.73 -15.77
C HIS A 14 -25.95 -3.11 -15.89
N HIS A 15 -25.11 -2.16 -16.28
CA HIS A 15 -23.67 -2.38 -16.38
C HIS A 15 -22.93 -1.89 -15.13
N CYS A 16 -21.98 -2.69 -14.64
CA CYS A 16 -21.00 -2.25 -13.67
C CYS A 16 -19.98 -1.33 -14.37
N ARG A 17 -19.74 -0.12 -13.84
CA ARG A 17 -18.81 0.83 -14.46
C ARG A 17 -17.33 0.45 -14.28
N ARG A 18 -17.01 -0.44 -13.33
CA ARG A 18 -15.64 -0.92 -13.10
C ARG A 18 -15.26 -2.10 -14.00
N CYS A 19 -16.10 -3.13 -14.10
CA CYS A 19 -15.79 -4.34 -14.88
C CYS A 19 -16.55 -4.47 -16.21
N GLY A 20 -17.47 -3.56 -16.53
CA GLY A 20 -18.25 -3.56 -17.78
C GLY A 20 -19.32 -4.65 -17.90
N ARG A 21 -19.34 -5.67 -17.03
CA ARG A 21 -20.30 -6.78 -17.08
C ARG A 21 -21.73 -6.32 -16.80
N CYS A 22 -22.70 -7.09 -17.31
CA CYS A 22 -24.13 -6.84 -17.18
C CYS A 22 -24.75 -7.61 -16.00
N PHE A 23 -25.66 -6.97 -15.26
CA PHE A 23 -26.28 -7.44 -14.03
C PHE A 23 -27.74 -6.95 -13.93
N CYS A 24 -28.55 -7.58 -13.07
CA CYS A 24 -29.82 -7.02 -12.62
C CYS A 24 -29.58 -5.90 -11.59
N ASP A 25 -30.63 -5.15 -11.25
CA ASP A 25 -30.52 -4.03 -10.30
C ASP A 25 -29.97 -4.49 -8.94
N LYS A 26 -30.48 -5.60 -8.40
CA LYS A 26 -30.05 -6.16 -7.10
C LYS A 26 -28.55 -6.50 -7.07
N CYS A 27 -28.01 -7.10 -8.13
CA CYS A 27 -26.60 -7.48 -8.19
C CYS A 27 -25.65 -6.29 -8.44
N CYS A 28 -26.19 -5.12 -8.79
CA CYS A 28 -25.42 -3.95 -9.19
C CYS A 28 -26.06 -2.66 -8.67
N SER A 29 -26.57 -2.65 -7.44
CA SER A 29 -27.34 -1.53 -6.87
C SER A 29 -26.47 -0.44 -6.24
N LYS A 30 -25.23 -0.79 -5.84
CA LYS A 30 -24.33 0.12 -5.14
C LYS A 30 -23.79 1.20 -6.09
N LYS A 31 -23.71 2.43 -5.61
CA LYS A 31 -22.95 3.52 -6.23
C LYS A 31 -21.72 3.81 -5.40
N VAL A 32 -20.53 3.73 -6.02
CA VAL A 32 -19.24 3.94 -5.35
C VAL A 32 -18.40 4.86 -6.22
N ALA A 33 -17.64 5.77 -5.60
CA ALA A 33 -16.71 6.63 -6.30
C ALA A 33 -15.68 5.79 -7.08
N LEU A 34 -15.32 6.23 -8.29
CA LEU A 34 -14.31 5.56 -9.10
C LEU A 34 -13.32 6.58 -9.70
N PRO A 35 -12.50 7.25 -8.87
CA PRO A 35 -11.67 8.38 -9.32
C PRO A 35 -10.61 7.98 -10.36
N ARG A 36 -10.07 6.75 -10.28
CA ARG A 36 -9.08 6.24 -11.24
C ARG A 36 -9.60 6.14 -12.68
N MET A 37 -10.93 6.07 -12.86
CA MET A 37 -11.58 6.08 -14.18
C MET A 37 -12.17 7.46 -14.52
N CYS A 38 -11.75 8.50 -13.81
CA CYS A 38 -12.17 9.90 -14.03
C CYS A 38 -13.68 10.15 -13.89
N PHE A 39 -14.40 9.32 -13.12
CA PHE A 39 -15.78 9.63 -12.75
C PHE A 39 -15.80 10.62 -11.59
N VAL A 40 -16.51 11.74 -11.78
CA VAL A 40 -16.71 12.76 -10.75
C VAL A 40 -17.69 12.26 -9.68
N ASP A 41 -18.82 11.71 -10.11
CA ASP A 41 -19.86 11.21 -9.20
C ASP A 41 -19.74 9.71 -8.93
N PRO A 42 -20.26 9.21 -7.78
CA PRO A 42 -20.37 7.78 -7.51
C PRO A 42 -21.13 7.02 -8.60
N VAL A 43 -20.52 5.97 -9.14
CA VAL A 43 -21.05 5.19 -10.26
C VAL A 43 -21.53 3.82 -9.83
N ARG A 44 -22.48 3.29 -10.60
CA ARG A 44 -23.06 1.97 -10.36
C ARG A 44 -22.01 0.86 -10.52
N GLN A 45 -21.88 0.00 -9.52
CA GLN A 45 -20.96 -1.14 -9.53
C GLN A 45 -21.64 -2.42 -9.05
N CYS A 46 -21.17 -3.58 -9.54
CA CYS A 46 -21.58 -4.87 -8.99
C CYS A 46 -21.07 -5.03 -7.55
N GLY A 47 -21.65 -5.98 -6.81
CA GLY A 47 -21.31 -6.19 -5.39
C GLY A 47 -19.81 -6.36 -5.15
N GLU A 48 -19.16 -7.17 -5.98
CA GLU A 48 -17.71 -7.45 -5.91
C GLU A 48 -16.86 -6.22 -6.22
N CYS A 49 -17.12 -5.54 -7.34
CA CYS A 49 -16.40 -4.32 -7.70
C CYS A 49 -16.59 -3.21 -6.65
N GLY A 50 -17.80 -3.06 -6.13
CA GLY A 50 -18.11 -2.06 -5.11
C GLY A 50 -17.30 -2.25 -3.83
N LEU A 51 -17.04 -3.50 -3.41
CA LEU A 51 -16.18 -3.78 -2.27
C LEU A 51 -14.73 -3.37 -2.54
N VAL A 52 -14.20 -3.67 -3.73
CA VAL A 52 -12.83 -3.30 -4.09
C VAL A 52 -12.68 -1.78 -4.19
N SER A 53 -13.58 -1.09 -4.89
CA SER A 53 -13.53 0.38 -4.98
C SER A 53 -13.70 1.07 -3.63
N GLN A 54 -14.50 0.51 -2.71
CA GLN A 54 -14.61 1.08 -1.37
C GLN A 54 -13.28 0.94 -0.59
N LYS A 55 -12.65 -0.24 -0.64
CA LYS A 55 -11.33 -0.44 -0.03
C LYS A 55 -10.26 0.48 -0.62
N GLU A 56 -10.26 0.66 -1.94
CA GLU A 56 -9.37 1.61 -2.62
C GLU A 56 -9.62 3.04 -2.11
N LEU A 57 -10.89 3.47 -2.03
CA LEU A 57 -11.25 4.81 -1.56
C LEU A 57 -10.83 5.04 -0.10
N ASP A 58 -11.12 4.10 0.79
CA ASP A 58 -10.76 4.19 2.21
C ASP A 58 -9.25 4.27 2.40
N PHE A 59 -8.49 3.54 1.57
CA PHE A 59 -7.03 3.64 1.53
C PHE A 59 -6.58 5.02 1.06
N TYR A 60 -7.12 5.50 -0.06
CA TYR A 60 -6.72 6.78 -0.63
C TYR A 60 -7.03 7.96 0.28
N ASP A 61 -8.19 7.97 0.94
CA ASP A 61 -8.57 9.09 1.82
C ASP A 61 -7.68 9.18 3.07
N LYS A 62 -7.31 8.02 3.64
CA LYS A 62 -6.59 7.95 4.92
C LYS A 62 -5.08 7.87 4.76
N GLN A 63 -4.59 7.01 3.87
CA GLN A 63 -3.17 6.64 3.79
C GLN A 63 -2.40 7.56 2.85
N LEU A 64 -3.04 8.07 1.79
CA LEU A 64 -2.34 8.87 0.78
C LEU A 64 -1.75 10.15 1.36
N LYS A 65 -2.51 10.85 2.21
CA LYS A 65 -2.05 12.07 2.89
C LYS A 65 -0.83 11.81 3.77
N VAL A 66 -0.81 10.67 4.47
CA VAL A 66 0.33 10.26 5.30
C VAL A 66 1.55 9.99 4.41
N LEU A 67 1.36 9.25 3.32
CA LEU A 67 2.44 8.87 2.42
C LEU A 67 3.06 10.05 1.68
N THR A 68 2.26 11.01 1.22
CA THR A 68 2.74 12.20 0.49
C THR A 68 3.32 13.26 1.43
N ALA A 69 2.83 13.37 2.67
CA ALA A 69 3.44 14.22 3.69
C ALA A 69 4.88 13.76 4.01
N GLY A 70 5.12 12.45 3.97
CA GLY A 70 6.43 11.86 4.20
C GLY A 70 6.73 11.57 5.67
N GLY A 71 7.84 10.90 5.90
CA GLY A 71 8.40 10.66 7.23
C GLY A 71 9.93 10.67 7.18
N THR A 72 10.55 10.94 8.32
CA THR A 72 12.02 10.96 8.45
C THR A 72 12.52 9.59 8.89
N PHE A 73 13.49 9.05 8.16
CA PHE A 73 14.04 7.73 8.39
C PHE A 73 15.56 7.77 8.28
N LEU A 74 16.20 6.85 8.99
CA LEU A 74 17.57 6.47 8.74
C LEU A 74 17.57 5.45 7.60
N VAL A 75 18.22 5.78 6.49
CA VAL A 75 18.17 5.01 5.24
C VAL A 75 19.53 4.42 4.93
N THR A 76 19.54 3.12 4.61
CA THR A 76 20.71 2.41 4.11
C THR A 76 20.40 1.82 2.74
N VAL A 77 21.20 2.17 1.74
CA VAL A 77 21.02 1.72 0.34
C VAL A 77 22.10 0.70 -0.03
N GLY A 78 21.67 -0.41 -0.62
CA GLY A 78 22.54 -1.51 -1.05
C GLY A 78 23.25 -2.18 0.13
N PHE A 79 24.56 -2.37 -0.02
CA PHE A 79 25.45 -2.94 1.00
C PHE A 79 26.31 -1.87 1.68
N SER A 80 25.91 -0.59 1.60
CA SER A 80 26.61 0.48 2.29
C SER A 80 26.51 0.27 3.80
N GLU A 81 27.63 0.44 4.52
CA GLU A 81 27.61 0.52 5.99
C GLU A 81 27.19 1.91 6.49
N LYS A 82 27.15 2.89 5.59
CA LYS A 82 26.70 4.24 5.90
C LYS A 82 25.20 4.34 5.75
N SER A 83 24.57 4.87 6.79
CA SER A 83 23.18 5.29 6.79
C SER A 83 23.07 6.81 6.77
N GLU A 84 22.02 7.30 6.14
CA GLU A 84 21.74 8.72 5.96
C GLU A 84 20.34 9.06 6.47
N THR A 85 20.18 10.18 7.16
CA THR A 85 18.85 10.66 7.57
C THR A 85 18.17 11.28 6.36
N MET A 86 17.06 10.68 5.91
CA MET A 86 16.33 11.10 4.73
C MET A 86 14.84 11.29 5.02
N VAL A 87 14.22 12.23 4.30
CA VAL A 87 12.76 12.36 4.21
C VAL A 87 12.26 11.45 3.11
N CYS A 88 11.42 10.48 3.48
CA CYS A 88 10.86 9.51 2.56
C CYS A 88 9.38 9.80 2.31
N ARG A 89 8.99 9.97 1.05
CA ARG A 89 7.61 10.35 0.68
C ARG A 89 7.18 9.78 -0.65
N LEU A 90 5.88 9.57 -0.80
CA LEU A 90 5.28 9.17 -2.05
C LEU A 90 5.14 10.39 -2.99
N SER A 91 5.48 10.21 -4.26
CA SER A 91 5.31 11.23 -5.29
C SER A 91 3.84 11.59 -5.51
N ASN A 92 3.56 12.81 -6.01
CA ASN A 92 2.18 13.27 -6.27
C ASN A 92 1.41 12.44 -7.30
N ASN A 93 2.12 11.78 -8.21
CA ASN A 93 1.54 10.84 -9.17
C ASN A 93 1.46 9.40 -8.63
N HIS A 94 1.88 9.17 -7.38
CA HIS A 94 1.87 7.90 -6.65
C HIS A 94 2.62 6.77 -7.36
N ARG A 95 3.68 7.12 -8.09
CA ARG A 95 4.49 6.16 -8.87
C ARG A 95 5.89 5.95 -8.32
N TYR A 96 6.40 6.91 -7.55
CA TYR A 96 7.77 6.91 -7.06
C TYR A 96 7.76 7.12 -5.55
N LEU A 97 8.65 6.42 -4.87
CA LEU A 97 9.09 6.75 -3.52
C LEU A 97 10.33 7.64 -3.66
N PHE A 98 10.24 8.86 -3.14
CA PHE A 98 11.37 9.79 -3.06
C PHE A 98 12.03 9.67 -1.70
N LEU A 99 13.35 9.61 -1.70
CA LEU A 99 14.19 9.68 -0.51
C LEU A 99 15.12 10.88 -0.66
N ASP A 100 14.84 11.92 0.12
CA ASP A 100 15.46 13.24 0.05
C ASP A 100 16.33 13.48 1.29
N GLY A 101 17.65 13.61 1.11
CA GLY A 101 18.64 13.92 2.15
C GLY A 101 19.77 14.81 1.63
N GLU A 102 21.02 14.50 1.97
CA GLU A 102 22.20 14.98 1.23
C GLU A 102 22.21 14.43 -0.20
N SER A 103 21.76 13.18 -0.35
CA SER A 103 21.53 12.53 -1.63
C SER A 103 20.05 12.52 -2.00
N HIS A 104 19.74 12.32 -3.29
CA HIS A 104 18.39 12.14 -3.77
C HIS A 104 18.25 10.77 -4.46
N PHE A 105 17.30 9.96 -4.01
CA PHE A 105 16.97 8.67 -4.63
C PHE A 105 15.50 8.60 -5.00
N GLU A 106 15.24 7.98 -6.15
CA GLU A 106 13.89 7.70 -6.63
C GLU A 106 13.73 6.20 -6.84
N VAL A 107 12.73 5.60 -6.18
CA VAL A 107 12.37 4.19 -6.35
C VAL A 107 11.01 4.11 -7.02
N GLU A 108 10.96 3.62 -8.25
CA GLU A 108 9.70 3.36 -8.95
C GLU A 108 8.96 2.20 -8.27
N LEU A 109 7.72 2.42 -7.83
CA LEU A 109 6.95 1.41 -7.08
C LEU A 109 6.71 0.14 -7.89
N SER A 110 6.59 0.25 -9.21
CA SER A 110 6.40 -0.89 -10.12
C SER A 110 7.60 -1.86 -10.13
N ARG A 111 8.78 -1.38 -9.73
CA ARG A 111 10.06 -2.11 -9.71
C ARG A 111 10.38 -2.74 -8.35
N ILE A 112 9.57 -2.49 -7.33
CA ILE A 112 9.69 -3.14 -6.02
C ILE A 112 9.24 -4.59 -6.18
N SER A 113 10.13 -5.53 -5.84
CA SER A 113 9.87 -6.97 -5.88
C SER A 113 9.35 -7.47 -4.53
N THR A 114 9.92 -7.00 -3.43
CA THR A 114 9.50 -7.38 -2.08
C THR A 114 9.49 -6.17 -1.15
N MET A 115 8.57 -6.20 -0.19
CA MET A 115 8.46 -5.23 0.89
C MET A 115 8.21 -6.00 2.20
N GLN A 116 9.00 -5.71 3.21
CA GLN A 116 8.88 -6.31 4.54
C GLN A 116 8.87 -5.20 5.58
N VAL A 117 7.95 -5.28 6.55
CA VAL A 117 7.91 -4.37 7.68
C VAL A 117 8.73 -4.96 8.81
N LEU A 118 9.60 -4.14 9.39
CA LEU A 118 10.35 -4.45 10.61
C LEU A 118 9.54 -4.01 11.82
N THR A 119 9.43 -4.89 12.80
CA THR A 119 8.71 -4.64 14.05
C THR A 119 9.59 -4.95 15.25
N GLU A 120 9.38 -4.20 16.34
CA GLU A 120 9.93 -4.53 17.66
C GLU A 120 8.94 -5.42 18.42
N THR A 121 9.43 -6.51 19.01
CA THR A 121 8.69 -7.34 19.97
C THR A 121 8.97 -6.84 21.38
N GLU A 122 7.97 -6.28 22.06
CA GLU A 122 8.05 -5.97 23.49
C GLU A 122 8.13 -7.31 24.27
N GLY A 123 9.34 -7.74 24.66
CA GLY A 123 9.53 -8.97 25.45
C GLY A 123 10.96 -9.55 25.51
N SER A 124 11.90 -9.09 24.68
CA SER A 124 13.32 -9.49 24.79
C SER A 124 14.06 -8.60 25.79
N THR A 125 14.83 -9.23 26.68
CA THR A 125 15.60 -8.59 27.76
C THR A 125 16.61 -7.57 27.21
N PRO A 126 17.05 -6.57 28.00
CA PRO A 126 17.85 -5.42 27.54
C PRO A 126 19.31 -5.74 27.09
N GLY A 127 19.65 -7.00 26.83
CA GLY A 127 21.02 -7.46 26.59
C GLY A 127 21.29 -8.17 25.27
N GLU A 128 20.27 -8.50 24.47
CA GLU A 128 20.45 -9.16 23.17
C GLU A 128 19.88 -8.28 22.06
N LYS A 129 20.79 -7.67 21.30
CA LYS A 129 20.62 -6.95 20.02
C LYS A 129 19.19 -6.96 19.47
N ASP A 130 18.56 -5.79 19.38
CA ASP A 130 17.23 -5.54 18.81
C ASP A 130 16.81 -6.58 17.76
N ILE A 131 16.06 -7.60 18.19
CA ILE A 131 15.61 -8.67 17.32
C ILE A 131 14.41 -8.15 16.53
N HIS A 132 14.66 -7.63 15.34
CA HIS A 132 13.58 -7.25 14.43
C HIS A 132 12.92 -8.50 13.83
N THR A 133 11.60 -8.62 14.03
CA THR A 133 10.79 -9.63 13.34
C THR A 133 10.22 -9.02 12.06
N TYR A 134 10.26 -9.76 10.95
CA TYR A 134 9.69 -9.34 9.67
C TYR A 134 8.25 -9.84 9.52
N THR A 135 7.35 -8.97 9.06
CA THR A 135 6.03 -9.39 8.56
C THR A 135 6.04 -9.28 7.04
N THR A 136 5.73 -10.39 6.36
CA THR A 136 5.62 -10.42 4.89
C THR A 136 4.26 -9.85 4.44
N LEU A 137 4.15 -9.44 3.18
CA LEU A 137 2.88 -8.96 2.58
C LEU A 137 1.72 -9.97 2.74
N LEU A 138 2.04 -11.27 2.91
CA LEU A 138 1.09 -12.38 3.05
C LEU A 138 0.64 -12.61 4.51
N ASP A 139 1.49 -12.36 5.52
CA ASP A 139 1.23 -12.67 6.94
C ASP A 139 0.44 -11.57 7.71
N SER A 140 -0.14 -10.63 6.96
CA SER A 140 -0.62 -9.31 7.38
C SER A 140 -1.77 -9.19 8.40
N HIS A 141 -2.18 -10.25 9.10
CA HIS A 141 -3.27 -10.16 10.10
C HIS A 141 -2.87 -9.37 11.36
N TYR A 142 -1.58 -9.06 11.56
CA TYR A 142 -1.05 -8.51 12.81
C TYR A 142 -0.90 -6.99 12.89
N ILE A 143 -0.97 -6.24 11.78
CA ILE A 143 -0.96 -4.76 11.81
C ILE A 143 -2.42 -4.26 11.88
N SER A 144 -3.13 -4.75 12.89
CA SER A 144 -4.43 -4.23 13.32
C SER A 144 -4.20 -2.97 14.17
N GLU A 145 -5.13 -2.03 14.15
CA GLU A 145 -5.14 -0.82 15.00
C GLU A 145 -5.09 -1.12 16.52
N GLY A 146 -5.09 -2.40 16.93
CA GLY A 146 -4.94 -2.84 18.33
C GLY A 146 -3.86 -3.90 18.60
N GLY A 147 -2.94 -4.19 17.66
CA GLY A 147 -1.81 -5.09 17.90
C GLY A 147 -0.63 -4.39 18.60
N MET A 148 0.02 -5.05 19.57
CA MET A 148 1.09 -4.46 20.39
C MET A 148 2.39 -4.13 19.63
N SER A 149 2.60 -4.68 18.43
CA SER A 149 3.84 -4.47 17.67
C SER A 149 3.78 -3.22 16.79
N ARG A 150 4.63 -2.23 17.11
CA ARG A 150 4.80 -1.03 16.29
C ARG A 150 5.77 -1.29 15.14
N ALA A 151 5.43 -0.81 13.95
CA ALA A 151 6.36 -0.80 12.82
C ALA A 151 7.50 0.17 13.12
N THR A 152 8.74 -0.31 13.06
CA THR A 152 9.96 0.44 13.38
C THR A 152 10.87 0.62 12.18
N GLY A 153 10.68 -0.17 11.12
CA GLY A 153 11.37 0.01 9.86
C GLY A 153 10.72 -0.74 8.71
N MET A 154 11.36 -0.66 7.55
CA MET A 154 10.94 -1.33 6.33
C MET A 154 12.15 -1.71 5.48
N LEU A 155 12.07 -2.89 4.88
CA LEU A 155 13.04 -3.41 3.95
C LEU A 155 12.40 -3.55 2.58
N LEU A 156 13.00 -2.94 1.58
CA LEU A 156 12.57 -2.97 0.19
C LEU A 156 13.62 -3.67 -0.66
N HIS A 157 13.18 -4.55 -1.54
CA HIS A 157 14.00 -5.01 -2.66
C HIS A 157 13.41 -4.45 -3.94
N TYR A 158 14.24 -3.83 -4.76
CA TYR A 158 13.84 -3.25 -6.03
C TYR A 158 14.91 -3.43 -7.10
N LYS A 159 14.51 -3.31 -8.37
CA LYS A 159 15.43 -3.38 -9.51
C LYS A 159 15.64 -1.98 -10.12
N PRO A 160 16.82 -1.35 -9.94
CA PRO A 160 17.09 -0.03 -10.50
C PRO A 160 16.92 0.02 -12.02
N PRO A 161 16.58 1.19 -12.60
CA PRO A 161 16.60 1.38 -14.05
C PRO A 161 17.97 1.02 -14.63
N GLY A 162 17.98 0.19 -15.67
CA GLY A 162 19.21 -0.23 -16.36
C GLY A 162 20.02 -1.33 -15.67
N SER A 163 19.65 -1.77 -14.45
CA SER A 163 20.30 -2.89 -13.76
C SER A 163 19.45 -4.17 -13.80
N GLN A 164 20.09 -5.33 -13.93
CA GLN A 164 19.45 -6.63 -13.72
C GLN A 164 19.48 -7.05 -12.24
N ASP A 165 20.40 -6.46 -11.46
CA ASP A 165 20.62 -6.81 -10.07
C ASP A 165 19.62 -6.10 -9.15
N SER A 166 19.08 -6.86 -8.20
CA SER A 166 18.22 -6.30 -7.16
C SER A 166 19.08 -5.53 -6.16
N GLN A 167 18.64 -4.33 -5.82
CA GLN A 167 19.16 -3.57 -4.69
C GLN A 167 18.23 -3.70 -3.49
N GLN A 168 18.83 -3.56 -2.31
CA GLN A 168 18.13 -3.50 -1.04
C GLN A 168 18.09 -2.05 -0.56
N LEU A 169 16.98 -1.64 0.02
CA LEU A 169 16.84 -0.36 0.69
C LEU A 169 16.20 -0.60 2.05
N ARG A 170 16.90 -0.22 3.10
CA ARG A 170 16.45 -0.34 4.48
C ARG A 170 16.12 1.04 5.01
N MET A 171 14.98 1.15 5.67
CA MET A 171 14.51 2.37 6.33
C MET A 171 14.21 2.02 7.77
N GLU A 172 14.77 2.79 8.70
CA GLU A 172 14.51 2.65 10.14
C GLU A 172 13.99 3.99 10.67
N ALA A 173 13.03 3.95 11.59
CA ALA A 173 12.48 5.16 12.18
C ALA A 173 13.60 5.97 12.85
N ALA A 174 13.70 7.25 12.49
CA ALA A 174 14.58 8.18 13.17
C ALA A 174 13.93 8.64 14.49
N ASP A 175 14.05 9.92 14.85
CA ASP A 175 13.59 10.45 16.13
C ASP A 175 12.05 10.40 16.30
N ASP A 176 11.28 10.69 15.25
CA ASP A 176 9.81 10.67 15.30
C ASP A 176 9.25 9.28 15.00
N LYS A 177 9.35 8.40 16.00
CA LYS A 177 8.85 7.01 15.92
C LYS A 177 7.34 6.92 15.62
N LYS A 178 6.52 7.89 16.04
CA LYS A 178 5.06 7.82 15.88
C LYS A 178 4.65 8.10 14.44
N SER A 179 5.17 9.18 13.86
CA SER A 179 4.91 9.52 12.46
C SER A 179 5.54 8.50 11.52
N ALA A 180 6.76 8.06 11.82
CA ALA A 180 7.43 6.99 11.09
C ALA A 180 6.61 5.69 11.09
N SER A 181 6.14 5.23 12.26
CA SER A 181 5.33 4.00 12.35
C SER A 181 4.03 4.10 11.57
N SER A 182 3.37 5.26 11.61
CA SER A 182 2.14 5.52 10.83
C SER A 182 2.42 5.48 9.32
N TRP A 183 3.53 6.06 8.88
CA TRP A 183 3.96 6.05 7.48
C TRP A 183 4.33 4.64 7.01
N LEU A 184 5.09 3.88 7.80
CA LEU A 184 5.46 2.49 7.50
C LEU A 184 4.23 1.59 7.36
N ALA A 185 3.25 1.74 8.27
CA ALA A 185 1.99 1.02 8.20
C ALA A 185 1.17 1.40 6.97
N ALA A 186 1.14 2.69 6.62
CA ALA A 186 0.49 3.19 5.41
C ALA A 186 1.14 2.60 4.14
N MET A 187 2.47 2.55 4.09
CA MET A 187 3.23 2.06 2.94
C MET A 187 3.03 0.56 2.74
N HIS A 188 3.01 -0.21 3.83
CA HIS A 188 2.71 -1.64 3.80
C HIS A 188 1.31 -1.92 3.26
N LYS A 189 0.30 -1.17 3.73
CA LYS A 189 -1.07 -1.26 3.18
C LYS A 189 -1.11 -0.91 1.69
N ALA A 190 -0.31 0.08 1.25
CA ALA A 190 -0.20 0.48 -0.15
C ALA A 190 0.35 -0.65 -1.02
N ALA A 191 1.46 -1.26 -0.59
CA ALA A 191 2.11 -2.34 -1.31
C ALA A 191 1.21 -3.58 -1.41
N LYS A 192 0.48 -3.90 -0.35
CA LYS A 192 -0.51 -4.99 -0.37
C LYS A 192 -1.59 -4.76 -1.43
N LEU A 193 -2.17 -3.56 -1.48
CA LEU A 193 -3.17 -3.22 -2.51
C LEU A 193 -2.59 -3.29 -3.94
N LEU A 194 -1.34 -2.84 -4.13
CA LEU A 194 -0.67 -2.94 -5.43
C LEU A 194 -0.43 -4.40 -5.83
N TYR A 195 -0.01 -5.25 -4.90
CA TYR A 195 0.21 -6.67 -5.13
C TYR A 195 -1.10 -7.40 -5.47
N GLU A 196 -2.14 -7.24 -4.64
CA GLU A 196 -3.47 -7.83 -4.88
C GLU A 196 -4.09 -7.40 -6.22
N SER A 197 -3.76 -6.18 -6.70
CA SER A 197 -4.24 -5.71 -8.00
C SER A 197 -3.49 -6.29 -9.21
N ARG A 198 -2.28 -6.82 -9.03
CA ARG A 198 -1.49 -7.45 -10.10
C ARG A 198 -1.93 -8.90 -10.36
N ASP A 199 -2.48 -9.57 -9.36
CA ASP A 199 -2.91 -10.96 -9.41
C ASP A 199 -4.39 -11.13 -9.87
N GLN A 200 -5.10 -10.04 -10.19
CA GLN A 200 -6.49 -10.02 -10.69
C GLN A 200 -6.57 -9.71 -12.18
#